data_AF-A0A9N9SMI5-F1
#
_entry.id   AF-A0A9N9SMI5-F1
#
_cell.length_a   1.000
_cell.length_b   1.000
_cell.length_c   1.000
_cell.angle_alpha   90.00
_cell.angle_beta   90.00
_cell.angle_gamma   90.00
#
_symmetry.space_group_name_H-M   'P 1'
#
loop_
_entity.id
_entity.type
_entity.pdbx_description
1 polymer ?
#
loop_
_entity_poly.entity_id
_entity_poly.type
_entity_poly.pdbx_seq_one_letter_code
_entity_poly.pdbx_strand_id
1 'polypeptide(L)'
;MLPRAFKTDAEIRQQQINTLKIFNDKVTEILEGEEYDVLFSSGGHNFCLKVSLGKEFPKEKPILKIVPVIIHHWINEDGEVKSAPGLLNFTLHSDLGRVVQAIIREFQRSPPPLASNNSTNIVSPTIPINGEIRSSPINYQSFPAVQSLSPPTPMTLSNNSQLPHPSLAFPELLNLSLEELNFLNENSDRQDEFIDDLPIMKKQNKALDDLILQVEDLAELNLSKEEKLQELRKDVNSRIEEVNKLAFDNERLHSVYKSLSDKYTPRHIKEQLGLAAEKADRETEKVAESFLNGETDVEKFLADFIKIKTLSQTRKTKEEKLSQQLDRLERAGF
;
A
#
# COMPACT_ATOMS: atom_id res chain seq x y z
N MET A 1 -16.16 -33.48 22.87
CA MET A 1 -15.79 -32.69 21.68
C MET A 1 -17.01 -31.88 21.28
N LEU A 2 -16.93 -30.54 21.36
CA LEU A 2 -18.04 -29.68 20.95
C LEU A 2 -18.18 -29.74 19.41
N PRO A 3 -19.39 -29.94 18.87
CA PRO A 3 -19.59 -29.94 17.43
C PRO A 3 -19.29 -28.53 16.89
N ARG A 4 -18.36 -28.43 15.93
CA ARG A 4 -18.18 -27.21 15.13
C ARG A 4 -19.52 -26.94 14.45
N ALA A 5 -20.22 -25.89 14.87
CA ALA A 5 -21.39 -25.41 14.17
C ALA A 5 -20.95 -25.02 12.74
N PHE A 6 -21.42 -25.76 11.74
CA PHE A 6 -21.27 -25.36 10.35
C PHE A 6 -22.10 -24.11 10.15
N LYS A 7 -21.44 -22.98 9.90
CA LYS A 7 -22.12 -21.74 9.52
C LYS A 7 -22.83 -21.95 8.19
N THR A 8 -24.09 -21.54 8.12
CA THR A 8 -24.88 -21.55 6.89
C THR A 8 -24.35 -20.53 5.88
N ASP A 9 -24.62 -20.72 4.59
CA ASP A 9 -24.21 -19.77 3.54
C ASP A 9 -24.76 -18.36 3.80
N ALA A 10 -25.95 -18.25 4.38
CA ALA A 10 -26.57 -16.98 4.79
C ALA A 10 -25.80 -16.30 5.93
N GLU A 11 -25.36 -17.04 6.95
CA GLU A 11 -24.54 -16.50 8.04
C GLU A 11 -23.16 -16.06 7.54
N ILE A 12 -22.54 -16.81 6.62
CA ILE A 12 -21.27 -16.42 6.01
C ILE A 12 -21.47 -15.17 5.17
N ARG A 13 -22.54 -15.08 4.36
CA ARG A 13 -22.87 -13.86 3.59
C ARG A 13 -23.00 -12.65 4.50
N GLN A 14 -23.78 -12.75 5.56
CA GLN A 14 -23.97 -11.66 6.51
C GLN A 14 -22.65 -11.28 7.20
N GLN A 15 -21.82 -12.27 7.53
CA GLN A 15 -20.49 -12.03 8.09
C GLN A 15 -19.60 -11.24 7.12
N GLN A 16 -19.57 -11.59 5.83
CA GLN A 16 -18.80 -10.86 4.81
C GLN A 16 -19.30 -9.42 4.61
N ILE A 17 -20.62 -9.21 4.63
CA ILE A 17 -21.21 -7.87 4.57
C ILE A 17 -20.82 -7.06 5.81
N ASN A 18 -20.82 -7.67 6.98
CA ASN A 18 -20.39 -7.02 8.21
C ASN A 18 -18.91 -6.64 8.14
N THR A 19 -18.03 -7.52 7.62
CA THR A 19 -16.61 -7.16 7.44
C THR A 19 -16.45 -6.03 6.44
N LEU A 20 -17.23 -6.00 5.35
CA LEU A 20 -17.26 -4.87 4.41
C LEU A 20 -17.54 -3.55 5.13
N LYS A 21 -18.60 -3.49 5.94
CA LYS A 21 -19.00 -2.30 6.72
C LYS A 21 -18.00 -1.92 7.82
N ILE A 22 -17.27 -2.88 8.38
CA ILE A 22 -16.28 -2.65 9.45
C ILE A 22 -14.95 -2.13 8.91
N PHE A 23 -14.47 -2.67 7.79
CA PHE A 23 -13.12 -2.36 7.28
C PHE A 23 -13.08 -1.19 6.29
N ASN A 24 -14.23 -0.71 5.82
CA ASN A 24 -14.32 0.35 4.83
C ASN A 24 -15.18 1.49 5.36
N ASP A 25 -14.68 2.72 5.22
CA ASP A 25 -15.42 3.92 5.57
C ASP A 25 -16.45 4.27 4.49
N LYS A 26 -17.53 4.95 4.88
CA LYS A 26 -18.57 5.48 3.95
C LYS A 26 -19.21 4.43 3.04
N VAL A 27 -19.46 3.23 3.58
CA VAL A 27 -20.27 2.20 2.90
C VAL A 27 -21.75 2.59 2.97
N THR A 28 -22.39 2.72 1.81
CA THR A 28 -23.83 2.95 1.67
C THR A 28 -24.47 1.69 1.13
N GLU A 29 -25.49 1.20 1.82
CA GLU A 29 -26.28 0.06 1.37
C GLU A 29 -27.35 0.55 0.40
N ILE A 30 -27.29 0.07 -0.85
CA ILE A 30 -28.21 0.45 -1.91
C ILE A 30 -29.35 -0.56 -1.98
N LEU A 31 -29.00 -1.85 -1.99
CA LEU A 31 -29.94 -2.96 -1.98
C LEU A 31 -29.52 -3.97 -0.92
N GLU A 32 -30.40 -4.24 0.04
CA GLU A 32 -30.09 -5.07 1.20
C GLU A 32 -29.57 -6.44 0.78
N GLY A 33 -28.38 -6.77 1.25
CA GLY A 33 -27.74 -8.04 0.94
C GLY A 33 -27.19 -8.17 -0.48
N GLU A 34 -27.44 -7.26 -1.43
CA GLU A 34 -27.06 -7.40 -2.85
C GLU A 34 -26.11 -6.30 -3.36
N GLU A 35 -26.33 -5.02 -3.02
CA GLU A 35 -25.54 -3.92 -3.58
C GLU A 35 -25.11 -2.88 -2.54
N TYR A 36 -23.83 -2.54 -2.58
CA TYR A 36 -23.19 -1.58 -1.68
C TYR A 36 -22.28 -0.63 -2.44
N ASP A 37 -22.34 0.66 -2.10
CA ASP A 37 -21.48 1.70 -2.64
C ASP A 37 -20.45 2.09 -1.58
N VAL A 38 -19.17 2.12 -1.94
CA VAL A 38 -18.08 2.53 -1.05
C VAL A 38 -17.41 3.78 -1.60
N LEU A 39 -17.63 4.92 -0.93
CA LEU A 39 -17.09 6.21 -1.34
C LEU A 39 -15.69 6.46 -0.76
N PHE A 40 -14.74 6.78 -1.61
CA PHE A 40 -13.38 7.13 -1.20
C PHE A 40 -12.83 8.27 -2.06
N SER A 41 -11.74 8.90 -1.59
CA SER A 41 -11.03 9.92 -2.35
C SER A 41 -9.62 9.45 -2.66
N SER A 42 -9.13 9.76 -3.87
CA SER A 42 -7.77 9.49 -4.32
C SER A 42 -7.32 10.60 -5.27
N GLY A 43 -6.10 11.12 -5.09
CA GLY A 43 -5.53 12.15 -5.98
C GLY A 43 -6.36 13.44 -6.11
N GLY A 44 -7.18 13.78 -5.10
CA GLY A 44 -8.09 14.94 -5.14
C GLY A 44 -9.44 14.69 -5.83
N HIS A 45 -9.68 13.47 -6.34
CA HIS A 45 -10.96 13.07 -6.93
C HIS A 45 -11.74 12.13 -6.02
N ASN A 46 -13.06 12.19 -6.10
CA ASN A 46 -13.96 11.27 -5.39
C ASN A 46 -14.34 10.10 -6.31
N PHE A 47 -14.21 8.89 -5.78
CA PHE A 47 -14.53 7.65 -6.44
C PHE A 47 -15.58 6.88 -5.63
N CYS A 48 -16.41 6.13 -6.33
CA CYS A 48 -17.33 5.16 -5.76
C CYS A 48 -16.97 3.77 -6.27
N LEU A 49 -16.67 2.85 -5.36
CA LEU A 49 -16.55 1.43 -5.67
C LEU A 49 -17.88 0.75 -5.37
N LYS A 50 -18.55 0.31 -6.43
CA LYS A 50 -19.79 -0.46 -6.37
C LYS A 50 -19.47 -1.93 -6.16
N VAL A 51 -20.05 -2.51 -5.12
CA VAL A 51 -19.93 -3.91 -4.72
C VAL A 51 -21.25 -4.60 -4.98
N SER A 52 -21.29 -5.50 -5.96
CA SER A 52 -22.47 -6.31 -6.27
C SER A 52 -22.25 -7.76 -5.84
N LEU A 53 -23.16 -8.29 -5.02
CA LEU A 53 -23.13 -9.63 -4.44
C LEU A 53 -24.20 -10.51 -5.09
N GLY A 54 -23.81 -11.43 -5.96
CA GLY A 54 -24.73 -12.35 -6.63
C GLY A 54 -25.48 -13.28 -5.67
N LYS A 55 -26.49 -13.99 -6.19
CA LYS A 55 -27.32 -14.93 -5.41
C LYS A 55 -26.52 -16.11 -4.85
N GLU A 56 -25.44 -16.50 -5.52
CA GLU A 56 -24.57 -17.60 -5.12
C GLU A 56 -23.40 -17.15 -4.22
N PHE A 57 -23.28 -15.86 -3.90
CA PHE A 57 -22.27 -15.37 -2.96
C PHE A 57 -22.58 -15.89 -1.54
N PRO A 58 -21.58 -16.45 -0.81
CA PRO A 58 -20.12 -16.26 -0.99
C PRO A 58 -19.37 -17.36 -1.78
N LYS A 59 -20.06 -18.31 -2.43
CA LYS A 59 -19.41 -19.33 -3.28
C LYS A 59 -18.94 -18.72 -4.59
N GLU A 60 -19.72 -17.80 -5.14
CA GLU A 60 -19.32 -16.95 -6.25
C GLU A 60 -18.62 -15.69 -5.73
N LYS A 61 -17.59 -15.24 -6.43
CA LYS A 61 -16.88 -14.00 -6.10
C LYS A 61 -17.77 -12.76 -6.35
N PRO A 62 -17.61 -11.69 -5.57
CA PRO A 62 -18.34 -10.45 -5.80
C PRO A 62 -17.89 -9.76 -7.10
N ILE A 63 -18.75 -8.91 -7.66
CA ILE A 63 -18.41 -8.03 -8.79
C ILE A 63 -18.12 -6.64 -8.24
N LEU A 64 -16.96 -6.08 -8.61
CA LEU A 64 -16.52 -4.77 -8.16
C LEU A 64 -16.36 -3.83 -9.35
N LYS A 65 -17.04 -2.68 -9.32
CA LYS A 65 -16.96 -1.66 -10.38
C LYS A 65 -16.63 -0.29 -9.81
N ILE A 66 -15.72 0.44 -10.45
CA ILE A 66 -15.35 1.79 -10.03
C ILE A 66 -15.99 2.86 -10.90
N VAL A 67 -16.44 3.94 -10.27
CA VAL A 67 -17.04 5.11 -10.92
C VAL A 67 -16.42 6.37 -10.34
N PRO A 68 -15.92 7.33 -11.15
CA PRO A 68 -15.77 7.30 -12.60
C PRO A 68 -14.72 6.28 -13.11
N VAL A 69 -14.76 5.93 -14.40
CA VAL A 69 -13.83 4.97 -15.02
C VAL A 69 -12.40 5.54 -15.02
N ILE A 70 -11.44 4.68 -14.69
CA ILE A 70 -10.03 5.02 -14.50
C ILE A 70 -9.13 4.09 -15.33
N ILE A 71 -7.95 4.56 -15.71
CA ILE A 71 -6.95 3.73 -16.40
C ILE A 71 -6.05 3.07 -15.35
N HIS A 72 -6.25 1.77 -15.10
CA HIS A 72 -5.46 1.00 -14.13
C HIS A 72 -5.34 -0.46 -14.56
N HIS A 73 -4.19 -1.10 -14.31
CA HIS A 73 -3.93 -2.49 -14.75
C HIS A 73 -4.83 -3.56 -14.09
N TRP A 74 -5.60 -3.18 -13.07
CA TRP A 74 -6.61 -4.04 -12.44
C TRP A 74 -8.01 -3.88 -13.01
N ILE A 75 -8.24 -2.87 -13.85
CA ILE A 75 -9.57 -2.47 -14.30
C ILE A 75 -9.68 -2.61 -15.81
N ASN A 76 -10.80 -3.17 -16.26
CA ASN A 76 -11.15 -3.28 -17.67
C ASN A 76 -11.83 -1.99 -18.18
N GLU A 77 -12.03 -1.91 -19.51
CA GLU A 77 -12.67 -0.77 -20.19
C GLU A 77 -14.04 -0.37 -19.60
N ASP A 78 -14.78 -1.33 -19.03
CA ASP A 78 -16.09 -1.11 -18.39
C ASP A 78 -16.02 -0.64 -16.93
N GLY A 79 -14.83 -0.37 -16.39
CA GLY A 79 -14.63 0.02 -14.99
C GLY A 79 -14.73 -1.14 -13.98
N GLU A 80 -14.75 -2.39 -14.44
CA GLU A 80 -14.79 -3.57 -13.58
C GLU A 80 -13.37 -3.99 -13.13
N VAL A 81 -13.21 -4.27 -11.83
CA VAL A 81 -11.96 -4.77 -11.26
C VAL A 81 -11.83 -6.27 -11.54
N LYS A 82 -10.91 -6.67 -12.42
CA LYS A 82 -10.68 -8.09 -12.75
C LYS A 82 -9.36 -8.64 -12.22
N SER A 83 -8.31 -7.82 -12.14
CA SER A 83 -6.94 -8.32 -11.89
C SER A 83 -6.44 -8.09 -10.46
N ALA A 84 -7.30 -7.64 -9.54
CA ALA A 84 -6.93 -7.47 -8.13
C ALA A 84 -6.65 -8.84 -7.46
N PRO A 85 -5.47 -9.06 -6.85
CA PRO A 85 -5.06 -10.39 -6.36
C PRO A 85 -6.03 -11.03 -5.35
N GLY A 86 -6.61 -10.22 -4.45
CA GLY A 86 -7.56 -10.68 -3.45
C GLY A 86 -8.94 -11.06 -4.03
N LEU A 87 -9.30 -10.48 -5.18
CA LEU A 87 -10.53 -10.80 -5.88
C LEU A 87 -10.36 -12.00 -6.83
N LEU A 88 -9.18 -12.13 -7.47
CA LEU A 88 -8.83 -13.29 -8.29
C LEU A 88 -8.84 -14.59 -7.49
N ASN A 89 -8.31 -14.55 -6.27
CA ASN A 89 -8.24 -15.70 -5.36
C ASN A 89 -9.37 -15.67 -4.31
N PHE A 90 -10.52 -15.11 -4.65
CA PHE A 90 -11.64 -15.05 -3.71
C PHE A 90 -12.19 -16.46 -3.45
N THR A 91 -12.38 -16.78 -2.18
CA THR A 91 -12.96 -18.03 -1.68
C THR A 91 -14.01 -17.72 -0.63
N LEU A 92 -14.82 -18.71 -0.25
CA LEU A 92 -15.79 -18.56 0.85
C LEU A 92 -15.15 -18.21 2.22
N HIS A 93 -13.83 -18.41 2.36
CA HIS A 93 -13.05 -18.06 3.54
C HIS A 93 -12.31 -16.72 3.42
N SER A 94 -12.35 -16.08 2.25
CA SER A 94 -11.78 -14.75 2.04
C SER A 94 -12.55 -13.71 2.85
N ASP A 95 -11.97 -12.56 3.13
CA ASP A 95 -12.65 -11.47 3.85
C ASP A 95 -12.96 -10.34 2.86
N LEU A 96 -14.24 -10.16 2.54
CA LEU A 96 -14.73 -9.18 1.58
C LEU A 96 -14.28 -7.76 1.95
N GLY A 97 -14.38 -7.40 3.23
CA GLY A 97 -13.96 -6.10 3.72
C GLY A 97 -12.49 -5.83 3.50
N ARG A 98 -11.61 -6.81 3.76
CA ARG A 98 -10.16 -6.68 3.50
C ARG A 98 -9.83 -6.64 2.01
N VAL A 99 -10.53 -7.41 1.18
CA VAL A 99 -10.35 -7.39 -0.28
C VAL A 99 -10.69 -6.01 -0.84
N VAL A 100 -11.86 -5.47 -0.47
CA VAL A 100 -12.29 -4.13 -0.90
C VAL A 100 -11.34 -3.05 -0.37
N GLN A 101 -10.93 -3.13 0.89
CA GLN A 101 -9.99 -2.18 1.48
C GLN A 101 -8.62 -2.20 0.79
N ALA A 102 -8.11 -3.38 0.42
CA ALA A 102 -6.85 -3.51 -0.32
C ALA A 102 -6.94 -2.87 -1.71
N ILE A 103 -8.07 -3.03 -2.40
CA ILE A 103 -8.33 -2.40 -3.71
C ILE A 103 -8.38 -0.88 -3.58
N ILE A 104 -9.14 -0.35 -2.61
CA ILE A 104 -9.22 1.10 -2.35
C ILE A 104 -7.84 1.66 -2.01
N ARG A 105 -7.05 0.97 -1.18
CA ARG A 105 -5.70 1.39 -0.82
C ARG A 105 -4.77 1.44 -2.03
N GLU A 106 -4.87 0.48 -2.95
CA GLU A 106 -4.07 0.55 -4.17
C GLU A 106 -4.44 1.79 -4.98
N PHE A 107 -5.73 2.05 -5.20
CA PHE A 107 -6.17 3.25 -5.93
C PHE A 107 -5.80 4.55 -5.24
N GLN A 108 -5.70 4.57 -3.90
CA GLN A 108 -5.20 5.73 -3.15
C GLN A 108 -3.68 5.90 -3.23
N ARG A 109 -2.94 4.79 -3.32
CA ARG A 109 -1.48 4.77 -3.37
C ARG A 109 -0.95 5.12 -4.77
N SER A 110 -1.62 4.64 -5.80
CA SER A 110 -1.37 4.94 -7.21
C SER A 110 -2.62 5.59 -7.80
N PRO A 111 -2.87 6.90 -7.54
CA PRO A 111 -4.05 7.60 -8.06
C PRO A 111 -4.11 7.43 -9.58
N PRO A 112 -5.08 6.66 -10.08
CA PRO A 112 -5.12 6.31 -11.50
C PRO A 112 -5.63 7.53 -12.28
N PRO A 113 -5.03 7.87 -13.43
CA PRO A 113 -5.48 8.99 -14.22
C PRO A 113 -6.94 8.74 -14.65
N LEU A 114 -7.77 9.77 -14.48
CA LEU A 114 -9.13 9.76 -15.04
C LEU A 114 -9.00 9.49 -16.55
N ALA A 115 -9.86 8.64 -17.11
CA ALA A 115 -9.97 8.46 -18.55
C ALA A 115 -10.52 9.76 -19.17
N SER A 116 -9.66 10.77 -19.34
CA SER A 116 -10.01 12.04 -19.96
C SER A 116 -9.53 12.04 -21.40
N ASN A 117 -10.49 12.02 -22.32
CA ASN A 117 -10.27 12.39 -23.70
C ASN A 117 -9.88 13.87 -23.78
N ASN A 118 -8.81 14.13 -24.54
CA ASN A 118 -8.30 15.40 -25.06
C ASN A 118 -7.14 16.11 -24.33
N SER A 119 -6.15 16.41 -25.17
CA SER A 119 -4.86 17.06 -25.01
C SER A 119 -4.89 18.45 -24.37
N THR A 120 -3.86 18.78 -23.58
CA THR A 120 -2.91 19.92 -23.74
C THR A 120 -2.35 20.42 -22.39
N ASN A 121 -1.01 20.52 -22.36
CA ASN A 121 -0.14 21.48 -21.67
C ASN A 121 -0.40 21.96 -20.22
N ILE A 122 0.68 21.84 -19.43
CA ILE A 122 1.30 22.84 -18.51
C ILE A 122 0.34 23.54 -17.52
N VAL A 123 0.51 23.36 -16.20
CA VAL A 123 1.25 24.21 -15.23
C VAL A 123 1.14 23.59 -13.81
N SER A 124 2.19 23.64 -12.99
CA SER A 124 2.06 23.58 -11.52
C SER A 124 1.36 24.85 -11.00
N PRO A 125 0.66 24.81 -9.85
CA PRO A 125 1.28 25.35 -8.62
C PRO A 125 0.82 24.75 -7.26
N THR A 126 1.74 24.78 -6.30
CA THR A 126 1.59 25.21 -4.88
C THR A 126 0.76 24.40 -3.85
N ILE A 127 1.40 24.20 -2.69
CA ILE A 127 0.96 23.61 -1.41
C ILE A 127 -0.08 24.52 -0.69
N PRO A 128 -0.94 24.00 0.21
CA PRO A 128 -0.67 24.23 1.64
C PRO A 128 -0.86 23.00 2.54
N ILE A 129 -0.15 23.05 3.67
CA ILE A 129 -0.03 22.09 4.77
C ILE A 129 -1.29 22.09 5.66
N ASN A 130 -1.70 20.89 6.10
CA ASN A 130 -2.26 20.52 7.42
C ASN A 130 -2.41 18.97 7.36
N GLY A 131 -1.83 18.11 8.18
CA GLY A 131 -1.63 18.17 9.62
C GLY A 131 -2.45 17.03 10.22
N GLU A 132 -1.95 15.79 10.19
CA GLU A 132 -2.27 14.71 11.16
C GLU A 132 -1.47 13.43 10.85
N ILE A 133 -0.76 12.97 11.88
CA ILE A 133 0.17 11.85 11.84
C ILE A 133 -0.63 10.56 12.12
N ARG A 134 -0.68 9.65 11.16
CA ARG A 134 -0.94 8.22 11.42
C ARG A 134 0.20 7.39 10.85
N SER A 135 1.01 6.89 11.77
CA SER A 135 2.04 5.87 11.56
C SER A 135 1.41 4.59 11.00
N SER A 136 1.94 4.12 9.88
CA SER A 136 1.74 2.78 9.34
C SER A 136 3.10 2.25 8.88
N PRO A 137 3.33 0.93 8.97
CA PRO A 137 4.66 0.35 8.91
C PRO A 137 5.30 0.53 7.54
N ILE A 138 6.60 0.84 7.56
CA ILE A 138 7.50 0.82 6.40
C ILE A 138 7.42 -0.58 5.80
N ASN A 139 6.83 -0.68 4.62
CA ASN A 139 6.90 -1.89 3.80
C ASN A 139 7.84 -1.58 2.64
N TYR A 140 8.89 -2.38 2.52
CA TYR A 140 9.90 -2.29 1.48
C TYR A 140 9.23 -2.17 0.11
N GLN A 141 9.59 -1.14 -0.64
CA GLN A 141 9.08 -0.94 -1.99
C GLN A 141 9.45 -2.15 -2.85
N SER A 142 8.44 -2.81 -3.42
CA SER A 142 8.65 -3.53 -4.68
C SER A 142 9.05 -2.49 -5.71
N PHE A 143 10.26 -2.65 -6.23
CA PHE A 143 10.73 -1.99 -7.43
C PHE A 143 9.65 -2.10 -8.52
N PRO A 144 9.45 -1.07 -9.37
CA PRO A 144 8.65 -1.26 -10.57
C PRO A 144 9.26 -2.45 -11.30
N ALA A 145 8.41 -3.39 -11.72
CA ALA A 145 8.82 -4.55 -12.47
C ALA A 145 9.85 -4.09 -13.51
N VAL A 146 11.07 -4.59 -13.35
CA VAL A 146 12.09 -4.55 -14.40
C VAL A 146 11.35 -5.08 -15.61
N GLN A 147 11.03 -4.21 -16.57
CA GLN A 147 10.64 -4.66 -17.89
C GLN A 147 11.71 -5.66 -18.27
N SER A 148 11.32 -6.91 -18.47
CA SER A 148 12.29 -7.95 -18.72
C SER A 148 13.17 -7.45 -19.87
N LEU A 149 14.46 -7.35 -19.62
CA LEU A 149 15.48 -7.19 -20.65
C LEU A 149 15.57 -8.52 -21.40
N SER A 150 14.46 -8.91 -22.00
CA SER A 150 14.42 -9.94 -23.00
C SER A 150 14.96 -9.26 -24.27
N PRO A 151 15.95 -9.85 -24.95
CA PRO A 151 16.21 -9.48 -26.34
C PRO A 151 14.88 -9.49 -27.09
N PRO A 152 14.64 -8.60 -28.07
CA PRO A 152 13.44 -8.71 -28.87
C PRO A 152 13.38 -10.14 -29.41
N THR A 153 12.41 -10.91 -28.94
CA THR A 153 12.10 -12.20 -29.52
C THR A 153 11.86 -11.93 -31.00
N PRO A 154 12.49 -12.67 -31.93
CA PRO A 154 12.15 -12.53 -33.34
C PRO A 154 10.65 -12.73 -33.42
N MET A 155 9.93 -11.69 -33.86
CA MET A 155 8.48 -11.69 -33.90
C MET A 155 8.06 -12.95 -34.65
N THR A 156 7.47 -13.91 -33.95
CA THR A 156 6.65 -14.91 -34.60
C THR A 156 5.51 -14.12 -35.21
N LEU A 157 5.56 -13.97 -36.54
CA LEU A 157 4.60 -13.24 -37.36
C LEU A 157 3.18 -13.70 -37.00
N SER A 158 2.54 -13.00 -36.07
CA SER A 158 1.13 -13.17 -35.75
C SER A 158 0.36 -12.22 -36.64
N ASN A 159 -0.03 -12.74 -37.80
CA ASN A 159 -1.35 -12.59 -38.40
C ASN A 159 -1.93 -11.20 -38.69
N ASN A 160 -1.13 -10.14 -38.93
CA ASN A 160 -1.69 -8.96 -39.62
C ASN A 160 -0.74 -8.15 -40.51
N SER A 161 0.38 -8.72 -40.94
CA SER A 161 1.13 -8.19 -42.07
C SER A 161 1.16 -9.26 -43.14
N GLN A 162 0.29 -9.09 -44.14
CA GLN A 162 0.35 -9.79 -45.41
C GLN A 162 1.71 -9.45 -46.03
N LEU A 163 2.75 -10.21 -45.70
CA LEU A 163 3.85 -10.41 -46.64
C LEU A 163 3.14 -10.93 -47.90
N PRO A 164 3.21 -10.23 -49.05
CA PRO A 164 2.77 -10.87 -50.28
C PRO A 164 3.62 -12.13 -50.36
N HIS A 165 3.01 -13.31 -50.23
CA HIS A 165 3.58 -14.48 -50.85
C HIS A 165 3.85 -14.03 -52.29
N PRO A 166 5.11 -13.96 -52.74
CA PRO A 166 5.34 -13.64 -54.12
C PRO A 166 4.58 -14.71 -54.88
N SER A 167 3.56 -14.31 -55.62
CA SER A 167 3.23 -15.06 -56.82
C SER A 167 4.59 -15.27 -57.49
N LEU A 168 5.00 -16.52 -57.77
CA LEU A 168 6.27 -16.85 -58.44
C LEU A 168 6.29 -16.34 -59.90
N ALA A 169 5.62 -15.24 -60.18
CA ALA A 169 5.72 -14.48 -61.39
C ALA A 169 6.69 -13.34 -61.12
N PHE A 170 7.77 -13.30 -61.89
CA PHE A 170 8.65 -12.13 -62.02
C PHE A 170 8.18 -11.38 -63.27
N PRO A 171 7.14 -10.52 -63.18
CA PRO A 171 6.69 -9.74 -64.33
C PRO A 171 7.80 -8.88 -64.93
N GLU A 172 8.84 -8.57 -64.15
CA GLU A 172 10.06 -7.89 -64.57
C GLU A 172 10.87 -8.69 -65.61
N LEU A 173 10.76 -10.03 -65.65
CA LEU A 173 11.40 -10.86 -66.69
C LEU A 173 10.76 -10.68 -68.06
N LEU A 174 9.48 -10.29 -68.14
CA LEU A 174 8.78 -10.05 -69.41
C LEU A 174 9.28 -8.79 -70.12
N ASN A 175 10.02 -7.93 -69.43
CA ASN A 175 10.57 -6.69 -69.96
C ASN A 175 11.97 -6.88 -70.57
N LEU A 176 12.54 -8.09 -70.49
CA LEU A 176 13.89 -8.41 -71.01
C LEU A 176 13.80 -9.07 -72.39
N SER A 177 14.76 -8.78 -73.27
CA SER A 177 14.90 -9.48 -74.56
C SER A 177 15.43 -10.91 -74.38
N LEU A 178 15.27 -11.76 -75.41
CA LEU A 178 15.73 -13.16 -75.36
C LEU A 178 17.24 -13.30 -75.11
N GLU A 179 18.05 -12.42 -75.70
CA GLU A 179 19.50 -12.37 -75.47
C GLU A 179 19.82 -12.03 -74.01
N GLU A 180 19.09 -11.06 -73.44
CA GLU A 180 19.26 -10.65 -72.04
C GLU A 180 18.77 -11.70 -71.06
N LEU A 181 17.72 -12.44 -71.40
CA LEU A 181 17.20 -13.53 -70.58
C LEU A 181 18.14 -14.74 -70.60
N ASN A 182 18.74 -15.06 -71.75
CA ASN A 182 19.75 -16.12 -71.84
C ASN A 182 21.03 -15.73 -71.07
N PHE A 183 21.46 -14.47 -71.19
CA PHE A 183 22.59 -13.96 -70.43
C PHE A 183 22.31 -13.91 -68.92
N LEU A 184 21.07 -13.60 -68.51
CA LEU A 184 20.63 -13.69 -67.12
C LEU A 184 20.61 -15.14 -66.62
N ASN A 185 20.19 -16.11 -67.43
CA ASN A 185 20.16 -17.53 -67.05
C ASN A 185 21.57 -18.15 -66.92
N GLU A 186 22.54 -17.69 -67.71
CA GLU A 186 23.91 -18.22 -67.73
C GLU A 186 24.85 -17.56 -66.70
N ASN A 187 24.52 -16.39 -66.17
CA ASN A 187 25.39 -15.63 -65.26
C ASN A 187 24.76 -15.45 -63.87
N SER A 188 25.36 -16.08 -62.85
CA SER A 188 24.90 -16.01 -61.44
C SER A 188 24.97 -14.60 -60.86
N ASP A 189 26.04 -13.85 -61.12
CA ASP A 189 26.21 -12.50 -60.56
C ASP A 189 25.11 -11.56 -61.08
N ARG A 190 24.68 -11.77 -62.33
CA ARG A 190 23.58 -11.00 -62.94
C ARG A 190 22.21 -11.40 -62.40
N GLN A 191 22.04 -12.66 -61.98
CA GLN A 191 20.84 -13.11 -61.28
C GLN A 191 20.74 -12.43 -59.91
N ASP A 192 21.84 -12.37 -59.17
CA ASP A 192 21.89 -11.68 -57.88
C ASP A 192 21.58 -10.19 -58.02
N GLU A 193 22.17 -9.52 -59.01
CA GLU A 193 21.86 -8.11 -59.33
C GLU A 193 20.38 -7.90 -59.67
N PHE A 194 19.80 -8.79 -60.48
CA PHE A 194 18.38 -8.74 -60.82
C PHE A 194 17.48 -8.94 -59.59
N ILE A 195 17.82 -9.88 -58.70
CA ILE A 195 17.09 -10.15 -57.47
C ILE A 195 17.18 -8.95 -56.51
N ASP A 196 18.36 -8.37 -56.33
CA ASP A 196 18.56 -7.15 -55.54
C ASP A 196 17.77 -5.98 -56.10
N ASP A 197 17.59 -5.93 -57.43
CA ASP A 197 16.82 -4.89 -58.08
C ASP A 197 15.31 -5.04 -57.95
N LEU A 198 14.81 -6.22 -57.56
CA LEU A 198 13.38 -6.46 -57.40
C LEU A 198 12.78 -5.52 -56.34
N PRO A 199 11.57 -4.99 -56.60
CA PRO A 199 10.92 -4.05 -55.70
C PRO A 199 10.64 -4.66 -54.31
N ILE A 200 10.43 -5.98 -54.24
CA ILE A 200 10.25 -6.69 -52.97
C ILE A 200 11.53 -6.76 -52.14
N MET A 201 12.69 -7.01 -52.76
CA MET A 201 13.98 -7.05 -52.09
C MET A 201 14.39 -5.66 -51.62
N LYS A 202 14.27 -4.64 -52.48
CA LYS A 202 14.52 -3.23 -52.09
C LYS A 202 13.65 -2.80 -50.90
N LYS A 203 12.37 -3.17 -50.90
CA LYS A 203 11.45 -2.86 -49.79
C LYS A 203 11.84 -3.58 -48.50
N GLN A 204 12.27 -4.84 -48.58
CA GLN A 204 12.72 -5.61 -47.43
C GLN A 204 14.05 -5.07 -46.87
N ASN A 205 15.03 -4.79 -47.72
CA ASN A 205 16.31 -4.21 -47.32
C ASN A 205 16.11 -2.84 -46.67
N LYS A 206 15.27 -1.98 -47.26
CA LYS A 206 14.92 -0.70 -46.63
C LYS A 206 14.26 -0.88 -45.25
N ALA A 207 13.35 -1.84 -45.10
CA ALA A 207 12.71 -2.10 -43.81
C ALA A 207 13.71 -2.62 -42.76
N LEU A 208 14.73 -3.36 -43.20
CA LEU A 208 15.84 -3.80 -42.35
C LEU A 208 16.69 -2.61 -41.91
N ASP A 209 17.09 -1.73 -42.84
CA ASP A 209 17.85 -0.51 -42.53
C ASP A 209 17.09 0.41 -41.56
N ASP A 210 15.80 0.64 -41.82
CA ASP A 210 14.92 1.42 -40.95
C ASP A 210 14.82 0.80 -39.55
N LEU A 211 14.85 -0.54 -39.44
CA LEU A 211 14.84 -1.23 -38.15
C LEU A 211 16.18 -1.11 -37.42
N ILE A 212 17.32 -1.19 -38.14
CA ILE A 212 18.65 -0.98 -37.55
C ILE A 212 18.72 0.40 -36.91
N LEU A 213 18.31 1.44 -37.64
CA LEU A 213 18.31 2.82 -37.14
C LEU A 213 17.42 2.95 -35.90
N GLN A 214 16.23 2.36 -35.89
CA GLN A 214 15.35 2.37 -34.72
C GLN A 214 15.97 1.68 -33.50
N VAL A 215 16.69 0.56 -33.70
CA VAL A 215 17.37 -0.15 -32.61
C VAL A 215 18.53 0.69 -32.06
N GLU A 216 19.28 1.36 -32.93
CA GLU A 216 20.38 2.25 -32.55
C GLU A 216 19.86 3.45 -31.73
N ASP A 217 18.86 4.18 -32.25
CA ASP A 217 18.22 5.29 -31.55
C ASP A 217 17.67 4.86 -30.17
N LEU A 218 17.05 3.69 -30.10
CA LEU A 218 16.53 3.15 -28.85
C LEU A 218 17.65 2.82 -27.86
N ALA A 219 18.76 2.27 -28.33
CA ALA A 219 19.93 1.96 -27.51
C ALA A 219 20.57 3.24 -26.95
N GLU A 220 20.76 4.26 -27.79
CA GLU A 220 21.29 5.57 -27.37
C GLU A 220 20.38 6.24 -26.34
N LEU A 221 19.07 6.25 -26.60
CA LEU A 221 18.08 6.81 -25.69
C LEU A 221 18.00 6.03 -24.36
N ASN A 222 18.29 4.73 -24.36
CA ASN A 222 18.35 3.95 -23.12
C ASN A 222 19.61 4.26 -22.33
N LEU A 223 20.76 4.35 -23.00
CA LEU A 223 22.03 4.74 -22.39
C LEU A 223 21.95 6.14 -21.78
N SER A 224 21.30 7.09 -22.47
CA SER A 224 21.13 8.46 -21.98
C SER A 224 20.27 8.56 -20.71
N LYS A 225 19.43 7.56 -20.42
CA LYS A 225 18.62 7.51 -19.20
C LYS A 225 19.34 6.86 -18.01
N GLU A 226 20.45 6.16 -18.24
CA GLU A 226 21.14 5.39 -17.22
C GLU A 226 21.59 6.25 -16.04
N GLU A 227 22.29 7.36 -16.31
CA GLU A 227 22.82 8.26 -15.28
C GLU A 227 21.71 8.79 -14.37
N LYS A 228 20.63 9.29 -14.96
CA LYS A 228 19.48 9.81 -14.22
C LYS A 228 18.80 8.73 -13.38
N LEU A 229 18.68 7.50 -13.90
CA LEU A 229 18.12 6.37 -13.14
C LEU A 229 19.01 5.97 -11.97
N GLN A 230 20.34 5.98 -12.16
CA GLN A 230 21.29 5.71 -11.08
C GLN A 230 21.23 6.78 -9.99
N GLU A 231 21.12 8.06 -10.36
CA GLU A 231 20.96 9.16 -9.41
C GLU A 231 19.65 9.05 -8.62
N LEU A 232 18.52 8.82 -9.31
CA LEU A 232 17.22 8.65 -8.65
C LEU A 232 17.24 7.46 -7.69
N ARG A 233 17.85 6.33 -8.10
CA ARG A 233 18.01 5.15 -7.25
C ARG A 233 18.82 5.48 -6.00
N LYS A 234 19.90 6.25 -6.14
CA LYS A 234 20.72 6.70 -5.02
C LYS A 234 19.93 7.60 -4.06
N ASP A 235 19.16 8.56 -4.58
CA ASP A 235 18.32 9.44 -3.75
C ASP A 235 17.25 8.64 -2.99
N VAL A 236 16.57 7.71 -3.67
CA VAL A 236 15.58 6.83 -3.05
C VAL A 236 16.21 6.00 -1.93
N ASN A 237 17.37 5.38 -2.16
CA ASN A 237 18.07 4.62 -1.12
C ASN A 237 18.45 5.50 0.08
N SER A 238 18.97 6.71 -0.19
CA SER A 238 19.32 7.67 0.87
C SER A 238 18.10 8.07 1.71
N ARG A 239 16.95 8.34 1.06
CA ARG A 239 15.70 8.67 1.76
C ARG A 239 15.16 7.49 2.56
N ILE A 240 15.29 6.26 2.05
CA ILE A 240 14.90 5.05 2.78
C ILE A 240 15.74 4.91 4.06
N GLU A 241 17.06 5.12 3.99
CA GLU A 241 17.93 5.10 5.16
C GLU A 241 17.55 6.16 6.19
N GLU A 242 17.27 7.39 5.75
CA GLU A 242 16.84 8.48 6.62
C GLU A 242 15.50 8.17 7.31
N VAL A 243 14.51 7.71 6.56
CA VAL A 243 13.19 7.34 7.09
C VAL A 243 13.30 6.19 8.09
N ASN A 244 14.12 5.18 7.82
CA ASN A 244 14.36 4.08 8.75
C ASN A 244 14.99 4.59 10.06
N LYS A 245 15.98 5.49 9.97
CA LYS A 245 16.61 6.10 11.15
C LYS A 245 15.59 6.88 11.97
N LEU A 246 14.80 7.74 11.33
CA LEU A 246 13.78 8.54 12.01
C LEU A 246 12.68 7.67 12.64
N ALA A 247 12.27 6.60 11.96
CA ALA A 247 11.30 5.65 12.51
C ALA A 247 11.82 4.97 13.78
N PHE A 248 13.08 4.53 13.78
CA PHE A 248 13.72 3.94 14.96
C PHE A 248 13.81 4.94 16.12
N ASP A 249 14.27 6.16 15.85
CA ASP A 249 14.36 7.20 16.88
C ASP A 249 12.99 7.58 17.44
N ASN A 250 11.96 7.63 16.59
CA ASN A 250 10.59 7.89 17.01
C ASN A 250 10.03 6.76 17.88
N GLU A 251 10.23 5.49 17.51
CA GLU A 251 9.80 4.34 18.33
C GLU A 251 10.48 4.33 19.70
N ARG A 252 11.79 4.63 19.73
CA ARG A 252 12.55 4.77 20.97
C ARG A 252 11.98 5.90 21.83
N LEU A 253 11.74 7.08 21.25
CA LEU A 253 11.23 8.24 21.99
C LEU A 253 9.78 8.00 22.46
N HIS A 254 8.96 7.35 21.65
CA HIS A 254 7.60 6.97 22.01
C HIS A 254 7.59 5.97 23.17
N SER A 255 8.52 5.01 23.19
CA SER A 255 8.66 4.07 24.31
C SER A 255 9.01 4.79 25.61
N VAL A 256 9.94 5.75 25.55
CA VAL A 256 10.29 6.60 26.70
C VAL A 256 9.08 7.41 27.14
N TYR A 257 8.39 8.08 26.21
CA TYR A 257 7.18 8.85 26.49
C TYR A 257 6.11 8.01 27.18
N LYS A 258 5.83 6.80 26.67
CA LYS A 258 4.85 5.89 27.25
C LYS A 258 5.22 5.51 28.68
N SER A 259 6.49 5.15 28.93
CA SER A 259 6.96 4.81 30.28
C SER A 259 6.81 5.97 31.27
N LEU A 260 7.09 7.21 30.83
CA LEU A 260 6.88 8.40 31.64
C LEU A 260 5.38 8.67 31.83
N SER A 261 4.58 8.57 30.78
CA SER A 261 3.14 8.77 30.82
C SER A 261 2.48 7.82 31.83
N ASP A 262 2.83 6.53 31.78
CA ASP A 262 2.31 5.53 32.71
C ASP A 262 2.73 5.87 34.16
N LYS A 263 4.01 6.24 34.36
CA LYS A 263 4.54 6.64 35.67
C LYS A 263 3.91 7.91 36.24
N TYR A 264 3.55 8.87 35.39
CA TYR A 264 2.97 10.15 35.82
C TYR A 264 1.45 10.20 35.65
N THR A 265 0.82 9.06 35.35
CA THR A 265 -0.64 8.97 35.29
C THR A 265 -1.22 9.28 36.68
N PRO A 266 -2.26 10.13 36.78
CA PRO A 266 -2.83 10.51 38.08
C PRO A 266 -3.25 9.33 38.97
N ARG A 267 -3.73 8.23 38.35
CA ARG A 267 -4.05 6.97 39.05
C ARG A 267 -2.81 6.31 39.65
N HIS A 268 -1.69 6.27 38.92
CA HIS A 268 -0.43 5.73 39.44
C HIS A 268 0.14 6.61 40.55
N ILE A 269 0.07 7.94 40.42
CA ILE A 269 0.50 8.87 41.47
C ILE A 269 -0.33 8.66 42.75
N LYS A 270 -1.65 8.50 42.64
CA LYS A 270 -2.53 8.15 43.76
C LYS A 270 -2.08 6.85 44.43
N GLU A 271 -1.90 5.78 43.65
CA GLU A 271 -1.45 4.48 44.15
C GLU A 271 -0.11 4.58 44.90
N GLN A 272 0.89 5.23 44.30
CA GLN A 272 2.19 5.44 44.93
C GLN A 272 2.10 6.25 46.23
N LEU A 273 1.19 7.22 46.29
CA LEU A 273 0.96 8.02 47.49
C LEU A 273 0.35 7.17 48.62
N GLY A 274 -0.57 6.25 48.28
CA GLY A 274 -1.13 5.27 49.20
C GLY A 274 -0.06 4.31 49.74
N LEU A 275 0.74 3.72 48.86
CA LEU A 275 1.86 2.83 49.26
C LEU A 275 2.88 3.55 50.16
N ALA A 276 3.17 4.83 49.87
CA ALA A 276 4.08 5.65 50.67
C ALA A 276 3.47 6.07 52.03
N ALA A 277 2.15 6.16 52.14
CA ALA A 277 1.45 6.38 53.41
C ALA A 277 1.50 5.10 54.26
N GLU A 278 1.15 3.94 53.69
CA GLU A 278 1.23 2.65 54.39
C GLU A 278 2.66 2.34 54.86
N LYS A 279 3.66 2.64 54.03
CA LYS A 279 5.07 2.48 54.42
C LYS A 279 5.41 3.34 55.64
N ALA A 280 4.97 4.60 55.65
CA ALA A 280 5.18 5.49 56.79
C ALA A 280 4.42 5.04 58.04
N ASP A 281 3.21 4.50 57.91
CA ASP A 281 2.48 3.89 59.03
C ASP A 281 3.23 2.68 59.59
N ARG A 282 3.76 1.78 58.73
CA ARG A 282 4.61 0.67 59.17
C ARG A 282 5.90 1.15 59.85
N GLU A 283 6.52 2.21 59.35
CA GLU A 283 7.70 2.82 59.99
C GLU A 283 7.34 3.42 61.36
N THR A 284 6.13 3.98 61.51
CA THR A 284 5.64 4.49 62.79
C THR A 284 5.45 3.37 63.81
N GLU A 285 4.92 2.22 63.39
CA GLU A 285 4.77 1.04 64.24
C GLU A 285 6.13 0.55 64.74
N LYS A 286 7.14 0.48 63.86
CA LYS A 286 8.51 0.10 64.25
C LYS A 286 9.10 1.04 65.29
N VAL A 287 8.86 2.35 65.17
CA VAL A 287 9.32 3.33 66.18
C VAL A 287 8.63 3.10 67.52
N ALA A 288 7.34 2.73 67.52
CA ALA A 288 6.63 2.36 68.74
C ALA A 288 7.17 1.07 69.36
N GLU A 289 7.42 0.03 68.54
CA GLU A 289 8.03 -1.23 68.99
C GLU A 289 9.42 -1.01 69.60
N SER A 290 10.31 -0.25 68.94
CA SER A 290 11.64 0.08 69.47
C SER A 290 11.58 0.84 70.80
N PHE A 291 10.58 1.71 71.00
CA PHE A 291 10.37 2.38 72.28
C PHE A 291 9.90 1.40 73.37
N LEU A 292 8.94 0.51 73.05
CA LEU A 292 8.47 -0.53 73.98
C LEU A 292 9.58 -1.52 74.39
N ASN A 293 10.51 -1.79 73.49
CA ASN A 293 11.70 -2.61 73.74
C ASN A 293 12.79 -1.87 74.53
N GLY A 294 12.63 -0.57 74.80
CA GLY A 294 13.59 0.24 75.53
C GLY A 294 14.82 0.67 74.70
N GLU A 295 14.77 0.55 73.37
CA GLU A 295 15.87 0.92 72.46
C GLU A 295 15.98 2.43 72.24
N THR A 296 14.91 3.18 72.55
CA THR A 296 14.83 4.65 72.38
C THR A 296 14.27 5.31 73.64
N ASP A 297 14.75 6.51 73.94
CA ASP A 297 14.22 7.32 75.03
C ASP A 297 12.92 8.04 74.63
N VAL A 298 12.23 8.60 75.63
CA VAL A 298 10.92 9.24 75.44
C VAL A 298 11.00 10.45 74.50
N GLU A 299 12.04 11.26 74.62
CA GLU A 299 12.18 12.49 73.83
C GLU A 299 12.40 12.19 72.34
N LYS A 300 13.29 11.24 72.04
CA LYS A 300 13.56 10.77 70.69
C LYS A 300 12.34 10.06 70.09
N PHE A 301 11.67 9.21 70.88
CA PHE A 301 10.43 8.56 70.45
C PHE A 301 9.38 9.59 70.05
N LEU A 302 9.08 10.59 70.88
CA LEU A 302 8.09 11.61 70.56
C LEU A 302 8.46 12.36 69.28
N ALA A 303 9.72 12.76 69.13
CA ALA A 303 10.19 13.49 67.97
C ALA A 303 10.01 12.67 66.67
N ASP A 304 10.45 11.42 66.65
CA ASP A 304 10.39 10.55 65.47
C ASP A 304 8.95 10.11 65.17
N PHE A 305 8.19 9.73 66.20
CA PHE A 305 6.80 9.30 66.06
C PHE A 305 5.91 10.42 65.50
N ILE A 306 5.97 11.63 66.07
CA ILE A 306 5.16 12.75 65.59
C ILE A 306 5.53 13.08 64.13
N LYS A 307 6.81 13.09 63.81
CA LYS A 307 7.30 13.40 62.46
C LYS A 307 6.78 12.38 61.44
N ILE A 308 6.95 11.08 61.69
CA ILE A 308 6.56 10.03 60.74
C ILE A 308 5.03 9.92 60.69
N LYS A 309 4.33 10.02 61.84
CA LYS A 309 2.86 9.97 61.88
C LYS A 309 2.23 11.15 61.14
N THR A 310 2.77 12.36 61.31
CA THR A 310 2.32 13.54 60.56
C THR A 310 2.52 13.36 59.07
N LEU A 311 3.67 12.80 58.65
CA LEU A 311 3.96 12.50 57.25
C LEU A 311 3.00 11.46 56.67
N SER A 312 2.74 10.37 57.38
CA SER A 312 1.77 9.34 57.00
C SER A 312 0.38 9.93 56.80
N GLN A 313 -0.12 10.64 57.80
CA GLN A 313 -1.45 11.25 57.76
C GLN A 313 -1.56 12.28 56.61
N THR A 314 -0.52 13.09 56.41
CA THR A 314 -0.49 14.05 55.30
C THR A 314 -0.57 13.36 53.94
N ARG A 315 0.16 12.26 53.75
CA ARG A 315 0.12 11.47 52.51
C ARG A 315 -1.25 10.84 52.30
N LYS A 316 -1.81 10.23 53.33
CA LYS A 316 -3.15 9.61 53.30
C LYS A 316 -4.25 10.61 52.94
N THR A 317 -4.28 11.78 53.59
CA THR A 317 -5.26 12.82 53.27
C THR A 317 -5.10 13.36 51.83
N LYS A 318 -3.86 13.45 51.32
CA LYS A 318 -3.62 13.85 49.93
C LYS A 318 -4.08 12.78 48.94
N GLU A 319 -3.88 11.50 49.26
CA GLU A 319 -4.35 10.36 48.46
C GLU A 319 -5.88 10.32 48.38
N GLU A 320 -6.56 10.46 49.51
CA GLU A 320 -8.03 10.51 49.57
C GLU A 320 -8.60 11.67 48.75
N LYS A 321 -8.01 12.87 48.88
CA LYS A 321 -8.42 14.04 48.09
C LYS A 321 -8.21 13.82 46.60
N LEU A 322 -7.07 13.26 46.19
CA LEU A 322 -6.79 12.95 44.80
C LEU A 322 -7.77 11.90 44.26
N SER A 323 -8.10 10.86 45.04
CA SER A 323 -9.11 9.87 44.66
C SER A 323 -10.45 10.53 44.39
N GLN A 324 -10.93 11.39 45.30
CA GLN A 324 -12.19 12.09 45.12
C GLN A 324 -12.20 13.00 43.88
N GLN A 325 -11.09 13.66 43.58
CA GLN A 325 -10.96 14.48 42.38
C GLN A 325 -11.01 13.64 41.10
N LEU A 326 -10.34 12.49 41.09
CA LEU A 326 -10.35 11.55 39.96
C LEU A 326 -11.73 10.95 39.73
N ASP A 327 -12.42 10.53 40.80
CA ASP A 327 -13.78 9.98 40.69
C ASP A 327 -14.78 11.03 40.18
N ARG A 328 -14.59 12.32 40.54
CA ARG A 328 -15.40 13.42 40.01
C ARG A 328 -15.13 13.67 38.53
N LEU A 329 -13.88 13.59 38.08
CA LEU A 329 -13.50 13.73 36.68
C LEU A 329 -14.09 12.61 35.83
N GLU A 330 -13.98 11.36 36.30
CA GLU A 330 -14.54 10.20 35.61
C GLU A 330 -16.07 10.29 35.50
N ARG A 331 -16.75 10.75 36.56
CA ARG A 331 -18.21 11.02 36.53
C ARG A 331 -18.59 12.16 35.58
N ALA A 332 -17.69 13.11 35.35
CA ALA A 332 -17.88 14.21 34.40
C ALA A 332 -17.53 13.82 32.95
N GLY A 333 -17.11 12.57 32.71
CA GLY A 333 -16.80 12.05 31.37
C GLY A 333 -15.41 12.41 30.85
N PHE A 334 -14.48 12.77 31.73
CA PHE A 334 -13.09 13.09 31.39
C PHE A 334 -12.11 11.96 31.71
#